data_AF-A0A4Q3XQ94-F1
#
_entry.id   AF-A0A4Q3XQ94-F1
#
_cell.length_a   1.000
_cell.length_b   1.000
_cell.length_c   1.000
_cell.angle_alpha   90.00
_cell.angle_beta   90.00
_cell.angle_gamma   90.00
#
_symmetry.space_group_name_H-M   'P 1'
#
loop_
_entity.id
_entity.type
_entity.pdbx_description
1 polymer ?
#
loop_
_entity_poly.entity_id
_entity_poly.type
_entity_poly.pdbx_seq_one_letter_code
_entity_poly.pdbx_strand_id
1 'polypeptide(L)'
;MIEGRTAGQPLRCLPSHTLDSSTIIDGTAIVYRRGSTLYVNRPRSGAESLDDADVLVTTLYGAQLCQTDKVDLVDRYSRIWNGFVLLGDFIPYERAKSAER
;
A
#
# COMPACT_ATOMS: atom_id res chain seq x y z
N MET A 1 5.49 -10.09 8.21
CA MET A 1 5.61 -8.60 8.12
C MET A 1 4.80 -7.85 9.19
N ILE A 2 3.53 -8.19 9.43
CA ILE A 2 2.67 -7.50 10.42
C ILE A 2 2.71 -8.12 11.83
N GLU A 3 3.57 -9.10 12.08
CA GLU A 3 3.69 -9.73 13.40
C GLU A 3 4.08 -8.71 14.48
N GLY A 4 3.50 -8.86 15.67
CA GLY A 4 3.66 -7.92 16.78
C GLY A 4 3.00 -6.55 16.56
N ARG A 5 2.17 -6.40 15.53
CA ARG A 5 1.40 -5.18 15.27
C ARG A 5 -0.10 -5.41 15.39
N THR A 6 -0.81 -4.37 15.79
CA THR A 6 -2.27 -4.38 15.93
C THR A 6 -2.91 -3.56 14.83
N ALA A 7 -3.97 -4.09 14.23
CA ALA A 7 -4.77 -3.39 13.22
C ALA A 7 -5.59 -2.28 13.88
N GLY A 8 -5.51 -1.07 13.32
CA GLY A 8 -6.34 0.07 13.71
C GLY A 8 -7.53 0.28 12.77
N GLN A 9 -8.16 1.45 12.88
CA GLN A 9 -9.30 1.81 12.04
C GLN A 9 -8.87 2.05 10.58
N PRO A 10 -9.64 1.57 9.59
CA PRO A 10 -9.38 1.83 8.18
C PRO A 10 -9.36 3.32 7.86
N LEU A 11 -8.36 3.75 7.10
CA LEU A 11 -8.25 5.11 6.57
C LEU A 11 -8.59 5.10 5.09
N ARG A 12 -9.29 6.15 4.65
CA ARG A 12 -9.66 6.33 3.24
C ARG A 12 -8.55 6.95 2.41
N CYS A 13 -7.69 7.77 3.01
CA CYS A 13 -6.59 8.43 2.33
C CYS A 13 -5.38 8.58 3.24
N LEU A 14 -4.18 8.53 2.66
CA LEU A 14 -2.90 8.78 3.30
C LEU A 14 -2.23 10.03 2.68
N PRO A 15 -1.50 10.85 3.45
CA PRO A 15 -0.71 11.93 2.87
C PRO A 15 0.48 11.35 2.11
N SER A 16 0.50 11.50 0.78
CA SER A 16 1.46 10.81 -0.10
C SER A 16 2.91 11.20 0.19
N HIS A 17 3.13 12.48 0.52
CA HIS A 17 4.44 13.04 0.86
C HIS A 17 5.06 12.48 2.16
N THR A 18 4.30 11.73 2.97
CA THR A 18 4.77 11.14 4.23
C THR A 18 5.06 9.64 4.14
N LEU A 19 4.86 9.05 2.96
CA LEU A 19 5.10 7.62 2.76
C LEU A 19 6.57 7.40 2.43
N ASP A 20 7.23 6.56 3.24
CA ASP A 20 8.67 6.28 3.11
C ASP A 20 8.95 5.27 2.01
N SER A 21 8.11 4.24 1.91
CA SER A 21 8.25 3.17 0.95
C SER A 21 6.96 2.40 0.76
N SER A 22 6.90 1.65 -0.34
CA SER A 22 5.86 0.67 -0.63
C SER A 22 6.48 -0.72 -0.84
N THR A 23 5.71 -1.75 -0.54
CA THR A 23 6.09 -3.16 -0.77
C THR A 23 4.88 -3.90 -1.29
N ILE A 24 5.07 -4.61 -2.41
CA ILE A 24 4.04 -5.47 -2.99
C ILE A 24 4.07 -6.81 -2.24
N ILE A 25 2.88 -7.34 -1.97
CA ILE A 25 2.65 -8.73 -1.56
C ILE A 25 1.85 -9.37 -2.69
N ASP A 26 2.49 -10.29 -3.40
CA ASP A 26 1.97 -10.88 -4.64
C ASP A 26 0.54 -11.37 -4.50
N GLY A 27 -0.26 -11.03 -5.52
CA GLY A 27 -1.66 -11.42 -5.60
C GLY A 27 -2.56 -10.88 -4.48
N THR A 28 -2.05 -10.06 -3.56
CA THR A 28 -2.68 -9.87 -2.24
C THR A 28 -2.83 -8.42 -1.82
N ALA A 29 -1.74 -7.67 -1.70
CA ALA A 29 -1.77 -6.36 -1.05
C ALA A 29 -0.60 -5.46 -1.44
N ILE A 30 -0.76 -4.16 -1.25
CA ILE A 30 0.34 -3.20 -1.21
C ILE A 30 0.47 -2.70 0.22
N VAL A 31 1.69 -2.68 0.75
CA VAL A 31 1.96 -2.14 2.07
C VAL A 31 2.79 -0.88 1.97
N TYR A 32 2.22 0.21 2.47
CA TYR A 32 2.87 1.50 2.56
C TYR A 32 3.45 1.69 3.96
N ARG A 33 4.66 2.26 4.06
CA ARG A 33 5.31 2.55 5.33
C ARG A 33 5.29 4.05 5.59
N ARG A 34 5.02 4.41 6.85
CA ARG A 34 5.29 5.74 7.40
C ARG A 34 5.80 5.59 8.83
N GLY A 35 7.09 5.82 9.03
CA GLY A 35 7.79 5.54 10.26
C GLY A 35 7.67 4.07 10.69
N SER A 36 7.14 3.85 11.89
CA SER A 36 6.93 2.51 12.46
C SER A 36 5.60 1.85 12.05
N THR A 37 4.68 2.63 11.47
CA THR A 37 3.34 2.18 11.08
C THR A 37 3.37 1.62 9.66
N LEU A 38 2.74 0.46 9.49
CA LEU A 38 2.52 -0.16 8.19
C LEU A 38 1.05 0.00 7.80
N TYR A 39 0.78 0.55 6.63
CA TYR A 39 -0.57 0.72 6.10
C TYR A 39 -0.79 -0.33 5.03
N VAL A 40 -1.57 -1.36 5.36
CA VAL A 40 -1.90 -2.44 4.43
C VAL A 40 -3.10 -2.00 3.60
N ASN A 41 -2.89 -1.85 2.29
CA ASN A 41 -3.94 -1.66 1.31
C ASN A 41 -4.20 -3.00 0.60
N ARG A 42 -5.40 -3.55 0.76
CA ARG A 42 -5.87 -4.64 -0.10
C ARG A 42 -6.68 -4.01 -1.23
N PRO A 43 -6.21 -4.06 -2.49
CA PRO A 43 -6.94 -3.46 -3.60
C PRO A 43 -8.36 -4.00 -3.70
N ARG A 44 -9.29 -3.14 -4.14
CA ARG A 44 -10.67 -3.52 -4.41
C ARG A 44 -10.79 -4.33 -5.70
N SER A 45 -9.82 -4.19 -6.61
CA SER A 45 -9.74 -4.93 -7.86
C SER A 45 -8.29 -5.03 -8.34
N GLY A 46 -7.95 -6.07 -9.11
CA GLY A 46 -6.64 -6.25 -9.73
C GLY A 46 -5.56 -6.74 -8.77
N ALA A 47 -5.91 -7.12 -7.54
CA ALA A 47 -4.92 -7.60 -6.56
C ALA A 47 -4.15 -8.81 -7.10
N GLU A 48 -4.80 -9.66 -7.90
CA GLU A 48 -4.22 -10.80 -8.61
C GLU A 48 -3.11 -10.44 -9.61
N SER A 49 -3.06 -9.19 -10.07
CA SER A 49 -2.01 -8.69 -10.97
C SER A 49 -0.78 -8.16 -10.23
N LEU A 50 -0.82 -8.07 -8.90
CA LEU A 50 0.33 -7.62 -8.11
C LEU A 50 1.47 -8.64 -8.16
N ASP A 51 2.63 -8.17 -8.59
CA ASP A 51 3.89 -8.92 -8.65
C ASP A 51 5.03 -8.05 -8.06
N ASP A 52 5.90 -8.61 -7.22
CA ASP A 52 6.99 -7.88 -6.58
C ASP A 52 8.06 -7.32 -7.56
N ALA A 53 8.12 -7.87 -8.78
CA ALA A 53 8.94 -7.34 -9.86
C ALA A 53 8.38 -6.02 -10.44
N ASP A 54 7.12 -5.66 -10.17
CA ASP A 54 6.52 -4.44 -10.70
C ASP A 54 6.94 -3.17 -9.93
N VAL A 55 6.84 -2.05 -10.64
CA VAL A 55 6.91 -0.69 -10.10
C VAL A 55 5.50 -0.13 -10.02
N LEU A 56 5.14 0.39 -8.84
CA LEU A 56 3.86 1.04 -8.60
C LEU A 56 3.87 2.47 -9.15
N VAL A 57 3.14 2.70 -10.24
CA VAL A 57 2.98 4.03 -10.85
C VAL A 57 1.61 4.58 -10.47
N THR A 58 1.58 5.55 -9.55
CA THR A 58 0.33 6.09 -9.03
C THR A 58 -0.02 7.42 -9.68
N THR A 59 -1.25 7.54 -10.18
CA THR A 59 -1.81 8.83 -10.60
C THR A 59 -2.54 9.46 -9.41
N LEU A 60 -1.95 10.50 -8.81
CA LEU A 60 -2.54 11.22 -7.68
C LEU A 60 -3.30 12.46 -8.16
N TYR A 61 -4.55 12.61 -7.70
CA TYR A 61 -5.32 13.84 -7.86
C TYR A 61 -5.26 14.65 -6.56
N GLY A 62 -4.10 15.23 -6.29
CA GLY A 62 -3.82 16.04 -5.10
C GLY A 62 -2.63 15.54 -4.28
N ALA A 63 -2.59 15.91 -2.99
CA ALA A 63 -1.50 15.59 -2.07
C ALA A 63 -1.73 14.31 -1.24
N GLN A 64 -2.75 13.53 -1.59
CA GLN A 64 -3.17 12.35 -0.85
C GLN A 64 -3.25 11.15 -1.79
N LEU A 65 -2.83 10.00 -1.27
CA LEU A 65 -3.08 8.69 -1.83
C LEU A 65 -4.39 8.16 -1.23
N CYS A 66 -5.44 8.08 -2.01
CA CYS A 66 -6.76 7.70 -1.58
C CYS A 66 -7.14 6.29 -2.02
N GLN A 67 -8.11 5.71 -1.31
CA GLN A 67 -8.88 4.58 -1.80
C GLN A 67 -9.43 4.94 -3.19
N THR A 68 -9.59 3.96 -4.06
CA THR A 68 -10.01 4.11 -5.46
C THR A 68 -9.01 4.82 -6.39
N ASP A 69 -7.89 5.33 -5.88
CA ASP A 69 -6.80 5.75 -6.76
C ASP A 69 -6.32 4.56 -7.58
N LYS A 70 -6.06 4.83 -8.86
CA LYS A 70 -5.53 3.85 -9.80
C LYS A 70 -4.00 3.80 -9.67
N VAL A 71 -3.47 2.60 -9.51
CA VAL A 71 -2.03 2.34 -9.55
C VAL A 71 -1.75 1.42 -10.73
N ASP A 72 -1.02 1.94 -11.71
CA ASP A 72 -0.51 1.14 -12.83
C ASP A 72 0.69 0.32 -12.36
N LEU A 73 0.77 -0.91 -12.87
CA LEU A 73 1.84 -1.86 -12.61
C LEU A 73 2.73 -1.91 -13.85
N VAL A 74 4.03 -1.69 -13.66
CA VAL A 74 5.01 -1.67 -14.74
C VAL A 74 6.19 -2.55 -14.36
N ASP A 75 6.47 -3.58 -15.16
CA ASP A 75 7.62 -4.45 -14.92
C ASP A 75 8.91 -3.64 -14.89
N ARG A 76 9.71 -3.79 -13.83
CA ARG A 76 10.91 -2.96 -13.63
C ARG A 76 11.97 -3.16 -14.71
N TYR A 77 12.01 -4.33 -15.34
CA TYR A 77 13.08 -4.69 -16.27
C TYR A 77 12.72 -4.29 -17.70
N SER A 78 11.59 -4.80 -18.20
CA SER A 78 11.10 -4.57 -19.56
C SER A 78 10.38 -3.23 -19.73
N ARG A 79 9.92 -2.61 -18.63
CA ARG A 79 9.07 -1.40 -18.62
C ARG A 79 7.72 -1.60 -19.31
N ILE A 80 7.29 -2.86 -19.47
CA ILE A 80 5.99 -3.20 -20.02
C ILE A 80 4.93 -3.00 -18.93
N TRP A 81 3.78 -2.46 -19.34
CA TRP A 81 2.62 -2.33 -18.48
C TRP A 81 2.00 -3.71 -18.21
N ASN A 82 1.88 -4.08 -16.93
CA ASN A 82 1.40 -5.39 -16.46
C ASN A 82 -0.02 -5.36 -15.91
N GLY A 83 -0.67 -4.19 -15.92
CA GLY A 83 -2.04 -4.04 -15.44
C GLY A 83 -2.18 -2.87 -14.49
N PHE A 84 -3.25 -2.88 -13.71
CA PHE A 84 -3.50 -1.85 -12.71
C PHE A 84 -4.31 -2.42 -11.55
N VAL A 85 -4.22 -1.74 -10.41
CA VAL A 85 -5.08 -1.97 -9.26
C VAL A 85 -5.89 -0.73 -8.93
N LEU A 86 -7.08 -0.93 -8.37
CA LEU A 86 -7.83 0.13 -7.70
C LEU A 86 -7.66 -0.03 -6.19
N LEU A 87 -7.09 0.97 -5.55
CA LEU A 87 -6.77 0.88 -4.13
C LEU A 87 -8.02 0.71 -3.26
N GLY A 88 -7.86 -0.08 -2.20
CA GLY A 88 -8.85 -0.22 -1.15
C GLY A 88 -8.61 0.76 0.00
N ASP A 89 -9.11 0.39 1.17
CA ASP A 89 -8.88 1.16 2.39
C ASP A 89 -7.49 0.81 2.96
N PHE A 90 -6.91 1.74 3.70
CA PHE A 90 -5.60 1.56 4.33
C PHE A 90 -5.78 1.17 5.78
N ILE A 91 -5.44 -0.07 6.12
CA ILE A 91 -5.50 -0.55 7.51
C ILE A 91 -4.13 -0.30 8.16
N PRO A 92 -4.03 0.58 9.17
CA PRO A 92 -2.79 0.81 9.89
C PRO A 92 -2.49 -0.39 10.81
N TYR A 93 -1.25 -0.83 10.79
CA TYR A 93 -0.67 -1.80 11.71
C TYR A 93 0.42 -1.09 12.48
N GLU A 94 0.14 -0.84 13.76
CA GLU A 94 1.06 -0.19 14.68
C GLU A 94 1.68 -1.26 15.56
N ARG A 95 2.97 -1.10 15.92
CA ARG A 95 3.57 -1.95 16.94
C ARG A 95 2.71 -1.85 18.20
N ALA A 96 2.39 -2.98 18.81
CA ALA A 96 1.79 -2.95 20.13
C ALA A 96 2.68 -2.03 20.98
N LYS A 97 2.11 -0.94 21.52
CA LYS A 97 2.79 -0.25 22.60
C LYS A 97 2.97 -1.33 23.65
N SER A 98 4.20 -1.76 23.90
CA SER A 98 4.52 -2.29 25.22
C SER A 98 3.94 -1.26 26.15
N ALA A 99 2.93 -1.63 26.93
CA ALA A 99 2.48 -0.79 28.01
C ALA A 99 3.71 -0.65 28.91
N GLU A 100 4.52 0.40 28.66
CA GLU A 100 5.64 0.79 29.49
C GLU A 100 5.02 1.00 30.88
N ARG A 101 5.29 0.03 31.76
CA ARG A 101 5.07 0.08 33.19
C ARG A 101 6.27 0.74 33.85
#